data_AF-A0A7H8MA57-F1
#
_entry.id   AF-A0A7H8MA57-F1
#
_cell.length_a   1.000
_cell.length_b   1.000
_cell.length_c   1.000
_cell.angle_alpha   90.00
_cell.angle_beta   90.00
_cell.angle_gamma   90.00
#
_symmetry.space_group_name_H-M   'P 1'
#
loop_
_entity.id
_entity.type
_entity.pdbx_description
1 polymer ?
#
loop_
_entity_poly.entity_id
_entity_poly.type
_entity_poly.pdbx_seq_one_letter_code
_entity_poly.pdbx_strand_id
1 'polypeptide(L)' 'MKPSLEAVAWGKRQASTSPHWSDAKWRQVGMIFGFSLSPEGAPAEQDQTEDDQAHETLRDAA' A
#
# COMPACT_ATOMS: atom_id res chain seq x y z
N MET A 1 3.36 4.21 19.62
CA MET A 1 3.72 2.78 19.64
C MET A 1 3.98 2.33 18.21
N LYS A 2 5.06 1.58 17.94
CA LYS A 2 5.31 1.02 16.60
C LYS A 2 4.67 -0.38 16.54
N PRO A 3 3.97 -0.75 15.44
CA PRO A 3 3.38 -2.08 15.31
C PRO A 3 4.46 -3.17 15.25
N SER A 4 4.10 -4.40 15.63
CA SER A 4 4.99 -5.56 15.46
C SER A 4 5.21 -5.86 13.98
N LEU A 5 6.33 -6.51 13.64
CA LEU A 5 6.62 -6.93 12.27
C LEU A 5 5.54 -7.88 11.72
N GLU A 6 5.00 -8.73 12.58
CA GLU A 6 3.90 -9.63 12.23
C GLU A 6 2.63 -8.88 11.86
N ALA A 7 2.25 -7.86 12.64
CA ALA A 7 1.08 -7.04 12.34
C ALA A 7 1.22 -6.29 11.00
N VAL A 8 2.44 -5.82 10.69
CA VAL A 8 2.74 -5.20 9.39
C VAL A 8 2.62 -6.22 8.25
N ALA A 9 3.22 -7.41 8.40
CA ALA A 9 3.15 -8.45 7.37
C ALA A 9 1.71 -8.92 7.12
N TRP A 10 0.93 -9.09 8.18
CA TRP A 10 -0.49 -9.40 8.09
C TRP A 10 -1.26 -8.30 7.35
N GLY A 11 -1.04 -7.03 7.70
CA GLY A 11 -1.69 -5.90 7.05
C GLY A 11 -1.40 -5.82 5.56
N LYS A 12 -0.14 -6.06 5.15
CA LYS A 12 0.25 -6.12 3.74
C LYS A 12 -0.50 -7.21 2.97
N ARG A 13 -0.63 -8.42 3.54
CA ARG A 13 -1.37 -9.54 2.93
C ARG A 13 -2.85 -9.24 2.77
N GLN A 14 -3.46 -8.55 3.74
CA GLN A 14 -4.87 -8.16 3.63
C GLN A 14 -5.08 -7.05 2.59
N ALA A 15 -4.16 -6.08 2.52
CA ALA A 15 -4.24 -5.03 1.52
C ALA A 15 -4.12 -5.58 0.09
N SER A 16 -3.23 -6.56 -0.14
CA SER A 16 -3.03 -7.15 -1.47
C SER A 16 -4.25 -7.93 -1.99
N THR A 17 -5.13 -8.41 -1.11
CA THR A 17 -6.36 -9.13 -1.48
C THR A 17 -7.60 -8.24 -1.45
N SER A 18 -7.47 -7.00 -0.96
CA SER A 18 -8.59 -6.08 -0.84
C SER A 18 -8.92 -5.44 -2.20
N PRO A 19 -10.20 -5.33 -2.56
CA PRO A 19 -10.59 -4.62 -3.78
C PRO A 19 -10.17 -3.16 -3.71
N HIS A 20 -9.60 -2.64 -4.80
CA HIS A 20 -9.38 -1.21 -4.95
C HIS A 20 -10.72 -0.47 -4.96
N TRP A 21 -10.83 0.60 -4.16
CA TRP A 21 -12.03 1.43 -4.12
C TRP A 21 -11.85 2.63 -5.05
N SER A 22 -12.84 2.90 -5.88
CA SER A 22 -12.85 4.08 -6.72
C SER A 22 -13.04 5.36 -5.90
N ASP A 23 -12.60 6.49 -6.45
CA ASP A 23 -12.82 7.82 -5.84
C ASP A 23 -14.30 8.10 -5.57
N ALA A 24 -15.19 7.64 -6.46
CA ALA A 24 -16.63 7.77 -6.26
C ALA A 24 -17.10 7.05 -4.99
N LYS A 25 -16.58 5.85 -4.74
CA LYS A 25 -16.90 5.08 -3.54
C LYS A 25 -16.33 5.75 -2.29
N TRP A 26 -15.10 6.24 -2.36
CA TRP A 26 -14.47 7.00 -1.29
C TRP A 26 -15.23 8.28 -0.92
N ARG A 27 -15.73 9.02 -1.93
CA ARG A 27 -16.59 10.19 -1.72
C ARG A 27 -17.91 9.82 -1.06
N GLN A 28 -18.54 8.72 -1.47
CA GLN A 28 -19.78 8.23 -0.84
C GLN A 28 -19.58 7.90 0.64
N VAL A 29 -18.47 7.25 0.99
CA VAL A 29 -18.12 6.97 2.39
C VAL A 29 -17.92 8.27 3.17
N GLY A 30 -17.20 9.24 2.60
CA GLY A 30 -17.03 10.55 3.20
C GLY A 30 -18.36 11.25 3.52
N MET A 31 -19.33 11.20 2.59
CA MET A 31 -20.67 11.75 2.82
C MET A 31 -21.40 11.07 3.99
N ILE A 32 -21.29 9.74 4.13
CA ILE A 32 -21.93 8.98 5.22
C ILE A 32 -21.38 9.38 6.58
N PHE A 33 -20.06 9.59 6.66
CA PHE A 33 -19.37 9.88 7.93
C PHE A 33 -19.11 11.37 8.16
N GLY A 34 -19.59 12.25 7.27
CA GLY A 34 -19.47 13.70 7.42
C GLY A 34 -18.05 14.25 7.24
N PHE A 35 -17.19 13.58 6.47
CA PHE A 35 -15.86 14.09 6.12
C PHE A 35 -15.67 14.20 4.60
N SER A 36 -14.83 15.14 4.19
CA SER A 36 -14.42 15.31 2.80
C SER A 36 -12.99 14.83 2.61
N LEU A 37 -12.77 13.96 1.64
CA LEU A 37 -11.42 13.57 1.22
C LEU A 37 -10.88 14.67 0.31
N SER A 38 -9.71 15.23 0.66
CA SER A 38 -9.00 16.15 -0.21
C SER A 38 -8.40 15.37 -1.38
N PRO A 39 -8.50 15.87 -2.64
CA PRO A 39 -7.83 15.26 -3.79
C PRO A 39 -6.30 15.37 -3.72
N GLU A 40 -5.76 16.18 -2.80
CA GLU A 40 -4.32 16.38 -2.58
C GLU A 40 -3.69 15.17 -1.86
N GLY A 41 -3.57 14.06 -2.58
CA GLY A 41 -3.05 12.82 -2.04
C GLY A 41 -3.12 11.68 -3.04
N ALA A 42 -2.71 11.94 -4.29
CA ALA A 42 -2.39 10.87 -5.21
C ALA A 42 -1.34 9.96 -4.52
N PRO A 43 -1.55 8.63 -4.45
CA PRO A 43 -0.50 7.75 -3.98
C PRO A 43 0.71 7.96 -4.89
N ALA A 44 1.90 8.06 -4.31
CA ALA A 44 3.10 7.78 -5.07
C ALA A 44 2.90 6.36 -5.63
N GLU A 45 2.68 6.27 -6.95
CA GLU A 45 2.91 5.04 -7.69
C GLU A 45 4.38 4.71 -7.45
N GLN A 46 4.65 3.97 -6.38
CA GLN A 46 5.92 3.28 -6.21
C GLN A 46 5.89 2.19 -7.27
N ASP A 47 6.45 2.58 -8.41
CA ASP A 47 6.79 1.72 -9.52
C ASP A 47 7.40 0.44 -8.94
N GLN A 48 6.67 -0.66 -9.12
CA GLN A 48 7.13 -1.99 -8.80
C GLN A 48 8.13 -2.39 -9.88
N THR A 49 9.36 -1.88 -9.81
CA THR A 49 10.50 -2.46 -10.51
C THR A 49 11.77 -2.05 -9.77
N GLU A 50 12.70 -2.98 -9.59
CA GLU A 50 14.08 -2.79 -9.08
C GLU A 50 14.41 -3.06 -7.59
N ASP A 51 13.69 -3.93 -6.88
CA ASP A 51 14.23 -4.51 -5.61
C ASP A 51 14.37 -6.06 -5.64
N ASP A 52 14.19 -6.68 -6.81
CA ASP A 52 14.46 -8.12 -7.02
C ASP A 52 15.84 -8.39 -7.65
N GLN A 53 16.53 -7.37 -8.18
CA GLN A 53 17.85 -7.54 -8.84
C GLN A 53 19.05 -7.37 -7.88
N ALA A 54 18.86 -6.77 -6.70
CA ALA A 54 19.96 -6.56 -5.74
C ALA A 54 20.28 -7.81 -4.90
N HIS A 55 19.39 -8.81 -4.87
CA HIS A 55 19.56 -10.02 -4.05
C HIS A 55 20.17 -11.22 -4.78
N GLU A 56 20.18 -11.26 -6.12
CA GLU A 56 20.82 -12.36 -6.88
C GLU A 56 22.32 -12.14 -7.11
N THR A 57 22.81 -10.90 -7.19
CA THR A 57 24.23 -10.62 -7.49
C THR A 57 25.20 -10.87 -6.34
N LEU A 58 24.71 -11.06 -5.10
CA LEU A 58 25.57 -11.33 -3.94
C LEU A 58 25.85 -12.83 -3.71
N ARG A 59 25.19 -13.74 -4.43
CA ARG A 59 25.39 -15.19 -4.28
C ARG A 59 26.42 -15.81 -5.23
N ASP A 60 26.89 -15.08 -6.24
CA ASP A 60 27.89 -15.55 -7.21
C ASP A 60 29.33 -15.10 -6.89
N ALA A 61 29.56 -14.50 -5.72
CA ALA A 61 30.87 -14.04 -5.26
C ALA A 61 31.38 -14.78 -4.01
N ALA A 62 31.14 -16.10 -3.93
CA ALA A 62 31.66 -16.97 -2.86
C ALA A 62 32.32 -18.23 -3.43
#